data_AF-A0A7Z8E1S8-F1
#
_entry.id   AF-A0A7Z8E1S8-F1
#
_cell.length_a   1.000
_cell.length_b   1.000
_cell.length_c   1.000
_cell.angle_alpha   90.00
_cell.angle_beta   90.00
_cell.angle_gamma   90.00
#
_symmetry.space_group_name_H-M   'P 1'
#
loop_
_entity.id
_entity.type
_entity.pdbx_description
1 polymer ?
#
loop_
_entity_poly.entity_id
_entity_poly.type
_entity_poly.pdbx_seq_one_letter_code
_entity_poly.pdbx_strand_id
1 'polypeptide(L)'
;VNDVFLQEGDLQDTEIKGKDSEDIFEIVWSKIEKAYAQQQETLGDQMSEFERMILLRSIDTHWTDHIDTMDQLRQGIHLRSYAQQNPLRDYQNEGHELFDIMMQNIEEDTCKYILKSVVQFEDDVEREKSKSIGEAKHVTAEDGKEKAKPQPIVKGDQVGRNDPCPCGSGKKYKNCHGKA
;
A
#
# COMPACT_ATOMS: atom_id res chain seq x y z
N VAL A 1 30.29 -3.15 -12.12
CA VAL A 1 29.08 -2.49 -12.62
C VAL A 1 28.07 -2.56 -11.49
N ASN A 2 27.66 -1.43 -10.91
CA ASN A 2 26.56 -1.43 -9.94
C ASN A 2 25.28 -1.56 -10.74
N ASP A 3 24.89 -2.80 -11.00
CA ASP A 3 23.72 -3.09 -11.80
C ASP A 3 22.47 -3.04 -10.91
N VAL A 4 21.38 -2.53 -11.46
CA VAL A 4 20.06 -2.52 -10.83
C VAL A 4 19.51 -3.95 -10.75
N PHE A 5 19.91 -4.84 -11.67
CA PHE A 5 19.32 -6.19 -11.84
C PHE A 5 20.25 -7.35 -11.50
N LEU A 6 21.57 -7.16 -11.56
CA LEU A 6 22.57 -8.18 -11.21
C LEU A 6 23.26 -7.86 -9.88
N GLN A 7 23.84 -8.86 -9.21
CA GLN A 7 24.62 -8.65 -7.99
C GLN A 7 26.02 -8.11 -8.30
N GLU A 8 26.66 -7.51 -7.30
CA GLU A 8 28.02 -7.01 -7.42
C GLU A 8 28.99 -8.16 -7.73
N GLY A 9 29.59 -8.12 -8.93
CA GLY A 9 30.56 -9.12 -9.39
C GLY A 9 30.04 -10.08 -10.45
N ASP A 10 28.73 -10.10 -10.71
CA ASP A 10 28.13 -10.98 -11.73
C ASP A 10 28.56 -10.62 -13.15
N LEU A 11 28.94 -9.36 -13.38
CA LEU A 11 29.31 -8.83 -14.69
C LEU A 11 30.73 -8.24 -14.64
N GLN A 12 31.65 -8.86 -15.36
CA GLN A 12 33.05 -8.42 -15.45
C GLN A 12 33.26 -7.57 -16.70
N ASP A 13 34.05 -6.50 -16.55
CA ASP A 13 34.38 -5.56 -17.62
C ASP A 13 35.07 -6.24 -18.83
N THR A 14 35.79 -7.33 -18.58
CA THR A 14 36.40 -8.18 -19.61
C THR A 14 35.40 -8.91 -20.49
N GLU A 15 34.16 -9.13 -20.02
CA GLU A 15 33.11 -9.82 -20.78
C GLU A 15 32.39 -8.90 -21.77
N ILE A 16 32.56 -7.58 -21.63
CA ILE A 16 31.82 -6.55 -22.38
C ILE A 16 32.76 -5.78 -23.31
N LYS A 17 34.01 -5.56 -22.89
CA LYS A 17 34.97 -4.75 -23.64
C LYS A 17 35.20 -5.26 -25.06
N GLY A 18 34.90 -4.39 -26.03
CA GLY A 18 35.15 -4.63 -27.46
C GLY A 18 34.04 -5.39 -28.19
N LYS A 19 32.91 -5.66 -27.53
CA LYS A 19 31.72 -6.26 -28.14
C LYS A 19 30.76 -5.20 -28.67
N ASP A 20 29.93 -5.62 -29.62
CA ASP A 20 28.82 -4.79 -30.11
C ASP A 20 27.64 -4.79 -29.14
N SER A 21 26.66 -3.92 -29.39
CA SER A 21 25.51 -3.74 -28.51
C SER A 21 24.59 -4.95 -28.42
N GLU A 22 24.45 -5.74 -29.49
CA GLU A 22 23.62 -6.94 -29.51
C GLU A 22 24.30 -8.05 -28.70
N ASP A 23 25.61 -8.22 -28.91
CA ASP A 23 26.45 -9.13 -28.14
C ASP A 23 26.41 -8.83 -26.62
N ILE A 24 26.45 -7.56 -26.24
CA ILE A 24 26.37 -7.15 -24.83
C ILE A 24 24.99 -7.45 -24.26
N PHE A 25 23.92 -7.18 -25.03
CA PHE A 25 22.55 -7.47 -24.63
C PHE A 25 22.37 -8.96 -24.34
N GLU A 26 22.79 -9.84 -25.26
CA GLU A 26 22.68 -11.30 -25.10
C GLU A 26 23.44 -11.80 -23.86
N ILE A 27 24.63 -11.27 -23.59
CA ILE A 27 25.42 -11.64 -22.41
C ILE A 27 24.68 -11.26 -21.13
N VAL A 28 24.21 -10.01 -21.03
CA VAL A 28 23.49 -9.53 -19.84
C VAL A 28 22.19 -10.31 -19.68
N TRP A 29 21.43 -10.52 -20.75
CA TRP A 29 20.18 -11.26 -20.76
C TRP A 29 20.37 -12.68 -20.21
N SER A 30 21.40 -13.40 -20.69
CA SER A 30 21.70 -14.75 -20.22
C SER A 30 22.03 -14.82 -18.73
N LYS A 31 22.57 -13.74 -18.13
CA LYS A 31 22.84 -13.66 -16.68
C LYS A 31 21.56 -13.39 -15.90
N ILE A 32 20.69 -12.52 -16.41
CA ILE A 32 19.38 -12.25 -15.81
C ILE A 32 18.52 -13.52 -15.81
N GLU A 33 18.48 -14.28 -16.90
CA GLU A 33 17.75 -15.55 -16.96
C GLU A 33 18.23 -16.55 -15.90
N LYS A 34 19.55 -16.63 -15.67
CA LYS A 34 20.13 -17.49 -14.63
C LYS A 34 19.75 -17.01 -13.22
N ALA A 35 19.82 -15.71 -12.97
CA ALA A 35 19.44 -15.13 -11.68
C ALA A 35 17.95 -15.38 -11.39
N TYR A 36 17.10 -15.20 -12.40
CA TYR A 36 15.66 -15.50 -12.28
C TYR A 36 15.38 -16.98 -12.02
N ALA A 37 16.06 -17.88 -12.73
CA ALA A 37 15.92 -19.32 -12.51
C ALA A 37 16.34 -19.72 -11.08
N GLN A 38 17.43 -19.14 -10.56
CA GLN A 38 17.86 -19.37 -9.17
C GLN A 38 16.82 -18.85 -8.18
N GLN A 39 16.21 -17.70 -8.45
CA GLN A 39 15.14 -17.14 -7.62
C GLN A 39 13.90 -18.03 -7.63
N GLN A 40 13.53 -18.56 -8.79
CA GLN A 40 12.43 -19.51 -8.94
C GLN A 40 12.68 -20.82 -8.19
N GLU A 41 13.92 -21.33 -8.18
CA GLU A 41 14.29 -22.50 -7.37
C GLU A 41 14.21 -22.21 -5.87
N THR A 42 14.58 -21.00 -5.45
CA THR A 42 14.55 -20.58 -4.04
C THR A 42 13.12 -20.43 -3.51
N LEU A 43 12.21 -19.86 -4.31
CA LEU A 43 10.81 -19.62 -3.92
C LEU A 43 9.86 -20.78 -4.23
N GLY A 44 10.22 -21.64 -5.19
CA GLY A 44 9.41 -22.79 -5.62
C GLY A 44 7.98 -22.39 -5.97
N ASP A 45 7.01 -23.04 -5.33
CA ASP A 45 5.58 -22.85 -5.57
C ASP A 45 5.07 -21.44 -5.21
N GLN A 46 5.81 -20.69 -4.38
CA GLN A 46 5.41 -19.35 -3.94
C GLN A 46 5.81 -18.24 -4.93
N MET A 47 6.59 -18.56 -5.97
CA MET A 47 7.09 -17.58 -6.93
C MET A 47 5.97 -16.76 -7.59
N SER A 48 4.88 -17.40 -8.00
CA SER A 48 3.75 -16.71 -8.66
C SER A 48 3.05 -15.70 -7.74
N GLU A 49 2.81 -16.07 -6.48
CA GLU A 49 2.20 -15.16 -5.51
C GLU A 49 3.17 -14.04 -5.12
N PHE A 50 4.46 -14.34 -5.09
CA PHE A 50 5.51 -13.34 -4.87
C PHE A 50 5.56 -12.32 -6.01
N GLU A 51 5.60 -12.75 -7.28
CA GLU A 51 5.55 -11.87 -8.45
C GLU A 51 4.32 -10.96 -8.42
N ARG A 52 3.13 -11.54 -8.17
CA ARG A 52 1.89 -10.77 -8.06
C ARG A 52 1.95 -9.76 -6.92
N MET A 53 2.46 -10.16 -5.76
CA MET A 53 2.58 -9.27 -4.61
C MET A 53 3.49 -8.07 -4.91
N ILE A 54 4.64 -8.30 -5.53
CA ILE A 54 5.58 -7.25 -5.91
C ILE A 54 4.98 -6.33 -6.97
N LEU A 55 4.35 -6.89 -8.01
CA LEU A 55 3.70 -6.10 -9.07
C LEU A 55 2.60 -5.20 -8.50
N LEU A 56 1.71 -5.74 -7.67
CA LEU A 56 0.64 -4.96 -7.05
C LEU A 56 1.20 -3.85 -6.16
N ARG A 57 2.22 -4.14 -5.34
CA ARG A 57 2.87 -3.14 -4.50
C ARG A 57 3.52 -2.02 -5.34
N SER A 58 4.16 -2.37 -6.44
CA SER A 58 4.79 -1.43 -7.36
C SER A 58 3.74 -0.51 -7.98
N ILE A 59 2.66 -1.09 -8.53
CA ILE A 59 1.53 -0.34 -9.09
C ILE A 59 0.92 0.62 -8.06
N ASP A 60 0.60 0.13 -6.85
CA ASP A 60 -0.04 0.97 -5.83
C ASP A 60 0.81 2.18 -5.43
N THR A 61 2.13 1.97 -5.31
CA THR A 61 3.07 3.05 -4.95
C THR A 61 3.14 4.09 -6.06
N HIS A 62 3.45 3.67 -7.28
CA HIS A 62 3.63 4.57 -8.43
C HIS A 62 2.33 5.24 -8.87
N TRP A 63 1.20 4.54 -8.77
CA TRP A 63 -0.11 5.11 -9.09
C TRP A 63 -0.51 6.22 -8.12
N THR A 64 -0.28 6.04 -6.82
CA THR A 64 -0.59 7.06 -5.81
C THR A 64 0.23 8.32 -6.06
N ASP A 65 1.54 8.17 -6.28
CA ASP A 65 2.43 9.29 -6.60
C ASP A 65 2.06 9.97 -7.93
N HIS A 66 1.64 9.19 -8.94
CA HIS A 66 1.18 9.74 -10.21
C HIS A 66 -0.09 10.58 -10.04
N ILE A 67 -1.07 10.13 -9.27
CA ILE A 67 -2.29 10.91 -9.00
C ILE A 67 -1.97 12.24 -8.32
N ASP A 68 -1.08 12.24 -7.33
CA ASP A 68 -0.64 13.46 -6.66
C ASP A 68 0.09 14.41 -7.64
N THR A 69 0.96 13.86 -8.49
CA THR A 69 1.66 14.62 -9.52
C THR A 69 0.69 15.22 -10.54
N MET A 70 -0.32 14.46 -10.98
CA MET A 70 -1.34 14.91 -11.91
C MET A 70 -2.22 16.00 -11.32
N ASP A 71 -2.52 15.95 -10.01
CA ASP A 71 -3.24 17.03 -9.33
C ASP A 71 -2.41 18.32 -9.27
N GLN A 72 -1.12 18.23 -8.96
CA GLN A 72 -0.20 19.37 -9.01
C GLN A 72 -0.11 19.97 -10.42
N LEU A 73 0.04 19.11 -11.44
CA LEU A 73 0.06 19.53 -12.85
C LEU A 73 -1.23 20.28 -13.21
N ARG A 74 -2.38 19.76 -12.82
CA ARG A 74 -3.68 20.38 -13.05
C ARG A 74 -3.78 21.76 -12.40
N GLN A 75 -3.31 21.92 -11.17
CA GLN A 75 -3.32 23.21 -10.48
C GLN A 75 -2.38 24.22 -11.15
N GLY A 76 -1.21 23.77 -11.61
CA GLY A 76 -0.19 24.60 -12.27
C GLY A 76 -0.51 25.02 -13.71
N ILE A 77 -1.29 24.22 -14.44
CA ILE A 77 -1.53 24.43 -15.88
C ILE A 77 -2.25 25.75 -16.19
N HIS A 78 -3.06 26.24 -15.24
CA HIS A 78 -3.78 27.50 -15.38
C HIS A 78 -2.84 28.70 -15.52
N LEU A 79 -1.64 28.66 -14.92
CA LEU A 79 -0.63 29.72 -15.05
C LEU A 79 0.02 29.74 -16.45
N ARG A 80 -0.07 28.66 -17.23
CA ARG A 80 0.47 28.60 -18.60
C ARG A 80 -0.49 29.17 -19.65
N SER A 81 -1.78 29.28 -19.32
CA SER A 81 -2.79 29.91 -20.18
C SER A 81 -2.47 31.37 -20.55
N TYR A 82 -1.67 32.06 -19.73
CA TYR A 82 -1.21 33.42 -20.01
C TYR A 82 -0.28 33.52 -21.24
N ALA A 83 0.34 32.40 -21.66
CA ALA A 83 1.20 32.34 -22.84
C ALA A 83 0.43 32.09 -24.16
N GLN A 84 -0.92 32.21 -24.16
CA GLN A 84 -1.79 31.91 -25.30
C GLN A 84 -1.72 30.43 -25.78
N GLN A 85 -1.12 29.54 -25.00
CA GLN A 85 -1.13 28.10 -25.24
C GLN A 85 -2.45 27.49 -24.73
N ASN A 86 -2.87 26.37 -25.32
CA ASN A 86 -4.10 25.68 -24.93
C ASN A 86 -3.83 24.79 -23.71
N PRO A 87 -4.29 25.16 -22.49
CA PRO A 87 -3.91 24.47 -21.26
C PRO A 87 -4.37 23.01 -21.23
N LEU A 88 -5.50 22.71 -21.89
CA LEU A 88 -6.00 21.34 -21.95
C LEU A 88 -5.07 20.44 -22.75
N ARG A 89 -4.52 20.96 -23.85
CA ARG A 89 -3.58 20.21 -24.70
C ARG A 89 -2.27 19.96 -23.97
N ASP A 90 -1.77 20.96 -23.25
CA ASP A 90 -0.51 20.84 -22.49
C ASP A 90 -0.67 19.84 -21.35
N TYR A 91 -1.78 19.89 -20.61
CA TYR A 91 -2.11 18.90 -19.59
C TYR A 91 -2.17 17.47 -20.15
N GLN A 92 -2.75 17.29 -21.33
CA GLN A 92 -2.83 15.98 -21.97
C GLN A 92 -1.44 15.44 -22.38
N ASN A 93 -0.60 16.29 -22.97
CA ASN A 93 0.74 15.87 -23.40
C ASN A 93 1.63 15.54 -22.20
N GLU A 94 1.73 16.46 -21.23
CA GLU A 94 2.56 16.28 -20.04
C GLU A 94 2.01 15.15 -19.15
N GLY A 95 0.69 14.99 -19.07
CA GLY A 95 0.06 13.87 -18.38
C GLY A 95 0.37 12.52 -19.02
N HIS A 96 0.45 12.45 -20.34
CA HIS A 96 0.86 11.22 -21.04
C HIS A 96 2.34 10.90 -20.79
N GLU A 97 3.22 11.90 -20.87
CA GLU A 97 4.64 11.72 -20.58
C GLU A 97 4.86 11.21 -19.14
N LEU A 98 4.14 11.77 -18.16
CA LEU A 98 4.19 11.30 -16.78
C LEU A 98 3.65 9.88 -16.60
N PHE A 99 2.64 9.48 -17.38
CA PHE A 99 2.11 8.13 -17.38
C PHE A 99 3.12 7.12 -17.95
N ASP A 100 3.79 7.45 -19.05
CA ASP A 100 4.82 6.59 -19.64
C ASP A 100 6.00 6.37 -18.67
N ILE A 101 6.42 7.45 -17.98
CA ILE A 101 7.46 7.38 -16.94
C ILE A 101 7.00 6.49 -15.78
N MET A 102 5.76 6.65 -15.32
CA MET A 102 5.20 5.80 -14.25
C MET A 102 5.20 4.32 -14.66
N MET A 103 4.80 4.02 -15.89
CA MET A 103 4.78 2.65 -16.39
C MET A 103 6.19 2.04 -16.43
N GLN A 104 7.17 2.78 -16.95
CA GLN A 104 8.56 2.34 -16.96
C GLN A 104 9.09 2.09 -15.54
N ASN A 105 8.78 2.97 -14.59
CA ASN A 105 9.21 2.79 -13.20
C ASN A 105 8.56 1.55 -12.57
N ILE A 106 7.29 1.26 -12.87
CA ILE A 106 6.61 0.05 -12.40
C ILE A 106 7.32 -1.21 -12.92
N GLU A 107 7.67 -1.22 -14.21
CA GLU A 107 8.38 -2.33 -14.85
C GLU A 107 9.78 -2.52 -14.23
N GLU A 108 10.55 -1.44 -14.10
CA GLU A 108 11.90 -1.47 -13.52
C GLU A 108 11.89 -1.94 -12.07
N ASP A 109 11.01 -1.39 -11.22
CA ASP A 109 10.92 -1.77 -9.82
C ASP A 109 10.44 -3.21 -9.65
N THR A 110 9.48 -3.66 -10.46
CA THR A 110 9.00 -5.05 -10.40
C THR A 110 10.14 -6.01 -10.71
N CYS A 111 10.87 -5.81 -11.81
CA CYS A 111 12.02 -6.63 -12.18
C CYS A 111 13.13 -6.58 -11.12
N LYS A 112 13.45 -5.38 -10.63
CA LYS A 112 14.47 -5.18 -9.60
C LYS A 112 14.14 -5.89 -8.30
N TYR A 113 12.92 -5.75 -7.79
CA TYR A 113 12.52 -6.39 -6.55
C TYR A 113 12.44 -7.91 -6.70
N ILE A 114 12.02 -8.43 -7.84
CA ILE A 114 12.01 -9.87 -8.09
C ILE A 114 13.44 -10.44 -8.06
N LEU A 115 14.39 -9.77 -8.72
CA LEU A 115 15.76 -10.27 -8.85
C LEU A 115 16.64 -10.02 -7.61
N LYS A 116 16.38 -8.97 -6.83
CA LYS A 116 17.19 -8.61 -5.65
C LYS A 116 16.59 -9.05 -4.32
N SER A 117 15.34 -9.52 -4.28
CA SER A 117 14.74 -9.93 -3.02
C SER A 117 15.44 -11.19 -2.49
N VAL A 118 16.13 -11.03 -1.37
CA VAL A 118 16.43 -12.16 -0.50
C VAL A 118 15.18 -12.35 0.34
N VAL A 119 14.28 -13.25 -0.09
CA VAL A 119 13.10 -13.58 0.70
C VAL A 119 13.58 -14.30 1.96
N GLN A 120 13.65 -13.55 3.07
CA GLN A 120 13.76 -14.15 4.39
C GLN A 120 12.37 -14.69 4.72
N PHE A 121 12.20 -15.99 4.53
CA PHE A 121 11.07 -16.71 5.11
C PHE A 121 11.28 -16.71 6.63
N GLU A 122 10.85 -15.66 7.30
CA GLU A 122 10.41 -15.82 8.67
C GLU A 122 9.09 -16.59 8.58
N ASP A 123 9.08 -17.84 9.04
CA ASP A 123 7.90 -18.67 9.29
C ASP A 123 6.93 -18.04 10.34
N ASP A 124 7.00 -16.73 10.57
CA ASP A 124 6.27 -15.99 11.59
C ASP A 124 5.49 -14.82 10.97
N VAL A 125 4.49 -15.16 10.17
CA VAL A 125 3.25 -14.38 10.20
C VAL A 125 2.14 -15.31 10.63
N GLU A 126 2.19 -15.69 11.92
CA GLU A 126 0.93 -15.74 12.66
C GLU A 126 0.18 -14.46 12.26
N ARG A 127 -0.89 -14.62 11.50
CA ARG A 127 -1.92 -13.61 11.36
C ARG A 127 -2.27 -13.18 12.77
N GLU A 128 -1.62 -12.13 13.26
CA GLU A 128 -2.23 -11.17 14.14
C GLU A 128 -3.45 -10.70 13.35
N LYS A 129 -4.54 -11.44 13.54
CA LYS A 129 -5.88 -11.00 13.28
C LYS A 129 -5.94 -9.65 13.95
N SER A 130 -5.84 -8.60 13.15
CA SER A 130 -6.20 -7.24 13.50
C SER A 130 -7.69 -7.20 13.84
N LYS A 131 -8.05 -7.83 14.97
CA LYS A 131 -9.15 -7.43 15.82
C LYS A 131 -8.76 -6.10 16.45
N SER A 132 -8.70 -5.03 15.65
CA SER A 132 -8.73 -3.66 16.17
C SER A 132 -8.89 -2.58 15.07
N ILE A 133 -9.41 -2.91 13.88
CA ILE A 133 -10.06 -1.87 13.06
C ILE A 133 -11.40 -1.56 13.74
N GLY A 134 -11.36 -0.69 14.74
CA GLY A 134 -12.55 -0.38 15.53
C GLY A 134 -12.35 0.44 16.79
N GLU A 135 -11.19 1.06 17.04
CA GLU A 135 -11.10 2.09 18.08
C GLU A 135 -10.20 3.24 17.61
N ALA A 136 -10.80 4.19 16.92
CA ALA A 136 -10.23 5.53 16.76
C ALA A 136 -10.12 6.17 18.16
N LYS A 137 -8.98 6.00 18.83
CA LYS A 137 -8.64 6.78 20.02
C LYS A 137 -8.32 8.20 19.58
N HIS A 138 -9.27 9.10 19.82
CA HIS A 138 -9.04 10.54 19.87
C HIS A 138 -7.88 10.82 20.84
N VAL A 139 -6.74 11.24 20.32
CA VAL A 139 -5.65 11.80 21.12
C VAL A 139 -6.08 13.21 21.53
N THR A 140 -6.39 13.40 22.81
CA THR A 140 -6.48 14.73 23.41
C THR A 140 -5.26 14.90 24.30
N ALA A 141 -4.58 16.03 24.13
CA ALA A 141 -3.34 16.39 24.81
C ALA A 141 -3.50 16.36 26.34
N GLU A 142 -2.48 15.84 27.00
CA GLU A 142 -2.41 15.67 28.45
C GLU A 142 -2.39 17.00 29.20
N ASP A 143 -3.25 17.11 30.21
CA ASP A 143 -2.97 17.91 31.41
C ASP A 143 -3.05 16.95 32.61
N GLY A 144 -1.92 16.80 33.29
CA GLY A 144 -1.66 15.72 34.23
C GLY A 144 -2.53 15.77 35.48
N LYS A 145 -3.34 14.72 35.68
CA LYS A 145 -3.75 14.20 37.00
C LYS A 145 -4.02 12.69 36.88
N GLU A 146 -3.41 11.90 37.77
CA GLU A 146 -3.58 10.45 37.90
C GLU A 146 -5.08 10.07 37.91
N LYS A 147 -5.48 9.17 37.00
CA LYS A 147 -6.84 8.61 36.98
C LYS A 147 -6.83 7.16 37.43
N ALA A 148 -7.58 6.90 38.51
CA ALA A 148 -7.93 5.58 39.00
C ALA A 148 -8.54 4.71 37.88
N LYS A 149 -8.20 3.42 37.89
CA LYS A 149 -8.67 2.41 36.92
C LYS A 149 -10.22 2.35 36.94
N PRO A 150 -10.91 2.55 35.80
CA PRO A 150 -12.37 2.46 35.76
C PRO A 150 -12.81 0.99 35.87
N GLN A 151 -13.67 0.69 36.85
CA GLN A 151 -14.36 -0.59 36.93
C GLN A 151 -15.54 -0.61 35.94
N PRO A 152 -15.91 -1.77 35.35
CA PRO A 152 -17.01 -1.85 34.39
C PRO A 152 -18.34 -1.54 35.08
N ILE A 153 -19.05 -0.52 34.59
CA ILE A 153 -20.41 -0.21 35.03
C ILE A 153 -21.34 -1.24 34.41
N VAL A 154 -21.81 -2.20 35.21
CA VAL A 154 -22.89 -3.11 34.81
C VAL A 154 -24.17 -2.29 34.71
N LYS A 155 -24.63 -1.98 33.49
CA LYS A 155 -25.97 -1.41 33.27
C LYS A 155 -26.99 -2.48 33.64
N GLY A 156 -27.74 -2.27 34.73
CA GLY A 156 -28.90 -3.09 35.06
C GLY A 156 -30.00 -2.98 34.00
N ASP A 157 -30.82 -4.03 33.88
CA ASP A 157 -31.89 -4.13 32.90
C ASP A 157 -32.83 -2.91 32.94
N GLN A 158 -32.88 -2.18 31.84
CA GLN A 158 -33.83 -1.08 31.68
C GLN A 158 -35.21 -1.66 31.36
N VAL A 159 -36.16 -1.50 32.29
CA VAL A 159 -37.55 -1.91 32.08
C VAL A 159 -38.12 -1.17 30.87
N GLY A 160 -38.50 -1.93 29.84
CA GLY A 160 -39.05 -1.40 28.61
C GLY A 160 -40.41 -0.74 28.83
N ARG A 161 -40.73 0.26 28.01
CA ARG A 161 -41.95 1.07 28.13
C ARG A 161 -43.26 0.25 28.16
N ASN A 162 -43.28 -0.94 27.56
CA ASN A 162 -44.44 -1.84 27.53
C ASN A 162 -44.35 -3.04 28.50
N ASP A 163 -43.25 -3.19 29.23
CA ASP A 163 -43.03 -4.32 30.14
C ASP A 163 -43.89 -4.21 31.40
N PRO A 164 -44.16 -5.31 32.11
CA PRO A 164 -44.87 -5.26 33.39
C PRO A 164 -44.12 -4.35 34.36
N CYS A 165 -44.86 -3.43 35.00
CA CYS A 165 -44.28 -2.42 35.86
C CYS A 165 -43.72 -3.06 37.14
N PRO A 166 -42.47 -2.75 37.54
CA PRO A 166 -41.78 -3.43 38.65
C PRO A 166 -42.39 -3.12 40.03
N CYS A 167 -43.35 -2.20 40.13
CA CYS A 167 -44.10 -1.92 41.36
C CYS A 167 -45.16 -2.98 41.72
N GLY A 168 -45.30 -4.04 40.92
CA GLY A 168 -46.24 -5.14 41.19
C GLY A 168 -47.72 -4.81 40.91
N SER A 169 -48.01 -3.68 40.27
CA SER A 169 -49.39 -3.22 40.00
C SER A 169 -50.14 -4.00 38.90
N GLY A 170 -49.48 -4.96 38.24
CA GLY A 170 -50.04 -5.74 37.13
C GLY A 170 -50.25 -4.97 35.81
N LYS A 171 -49.86 -3.69 35.74
CA LYS A 171 -50.00 -2.83 34.54
C LYS A 171 -48.67 -2.68 33.79
N LYS A 172 -48.73 -2.38 32.48
CA LYS A 172 -47.54 -2.04 31.67
C LYS A 172 -46.88 -0.75 32.17
N TYR A 173 -45.54 -0.66 32.11
CA TYR A 173 -44.74 0.43 32.67
C TYR A 173 -45.21 1.82 32.24
N LYS A 174 -45.46 2.05 30.95
CA LYS A 174 -46.00 3.32 30.41
C LYS A 174 -47.33 3.78 31.00
N ASN A 175 -48.13 2.85 31.50
CA ASN A 175 -49.45 3.15 32.05
C ASN A 175 -49.42 3.27 33.58
N CYS A 176 -48.23 3.16 34.19
CA CYS A 176 -48.00 3.26 35.63
C CYS A 176 -46.87 4.26 35.91
N HIS A 177 -45.63 3.80 36.15
CA HIS A 177 -44.51 4.66 36.53
C HIS A 177 -43.83 5.36 35.34
N GLY A 178 -44.09 4.90 34.11
CA GLY A 178 -43.61 5.54 32.86
C GLY A 178 -44.65 6.47 32.22
N LYS A 179 -45.63 6.93 32.99
CA LYS A 179 -46.65 7.88 32.55
C LYS A 179 -46.15 9.28 32.88
N ALA A 180 -45.97 10.12 31.85
CA ALA A 180 -45.75 11.55 32.03
C ALA A 180 -47.06 12.24 32.42
#